data_AF-A0A0G0P3Q8-F1
#
_entry.id   AF-A0A0G0P3Q8-F1
#
_cell.length_a   1.000
_cell.length_b   1.000
_cell.length_c   1.000
_cell.angle_alpha   90.00
_cell.angle_beta   90.00
_cell.angle_gamma   90.00
#
_symmetry.space_group_name_H-M   'P 1'
#
loop_
_entity.id
_entity.type
_entity.pdbx_description
1 polymer ?
#
loop_
_entity_poly.entity_id
_entity_poly.type
_entity_poly.pdbx_seq_one_letter_code
_entity_poly.pdbx_strand_id
1 'polypeptide(L)'
;PSSASSTNDGDVHIGTSATLNMEANALSVGGDFDNDGTFSASGSQTTTFTATASGHTIDPNGSSFRNVTFAGGVSGVWSFTTTTTIDLDLTMTLGTLNSSNGTAPITVNGGDATGAGIISLTNSNFTLNATGSFGSTVVWTFSNLTFGAATPGTTSGTGTGSITVNSVLTISSSHVLNASAAGVAKIWNLTATGTPFVNSGTFTAVLSTFDYEGAGSTTITAATYNNLRSQPTSGSPTHYLGSAAGQTFAINSDLTIGDGTNAVTLDANTRDPILDIASDFVLSSNGTFLASNSGVFTIAEDFTDNGTFTHNSGNVTFDGSATSTFSGSGTPVTTFSSFTSATDNKVLEFATGTTWQINATFTIDGSSGNEIKIQSNSSGTQWFINHQGTENITYASVLDGGCASTSTNITVQSSINRGNNDFCWLFPSLAFSLDSVSKSLNLTSANTFTATATSILTVTSTSEFGYDVTAYQTDNLRHTAYSTIIIANWPGTNAAPTVWTDTCQGNSDCGWGYNTNDTDLGQFVATEYAAFVTSTPGDVVARSTIAISGDVTTITYRSSVSATQTAGQYQTTIIYIVTPEF
;
A
#
# COMPACT_ATOMS: atom_id res chain seq x y z
N PRO A 1 43.36 42.53 -13.57
CA PRO A 1 43.98 41.57 -14.52
C PRO A 1 45.01 40.63 -13.87
N SER A 2 45.06 39.37 -14.32
CA SER A 2 46.04 38.37 -13.88
C SER A 2 47.49 38.89 -13.99
N SER A 3 48.34 38.57 -13.02
CA SER A 3 49.78 38.92 -13.07
C SER A 3 50.58 38.07 -14.07
N ALA A 4 49.93 37.18 -14.82
CA ALA A 4 50.59 36.27 -15.75
C ALA A 4 50.90 36.99 -17.06
N SER A 5 52.18 37.30 -17.26
CA SER A 5 52.73 37.79 -18.52
C SER A 5 52.56 36.75 -19.64
N SER A 6 51.42 36.76 -20.33
CA SER A 6 51.34 36.28 -21.71
C SER A 6 50.78 37.40 -22.59
N THR A 7 51.35 37.56 -23.78
CA THR A 7 51.29 38.80 -24.57
C THR A 7 49.96 39.07 -25.28
N ASN A 8 48.87 38.37 -24.93
CA ASN A 8 47.46 38.69 -25.24
C ASN A 8 46.57 37.66 -24.50
N ASP A 9 46.32 37.84 -23.20
CA ASP A 9 45.48 36.92 -22.40
C ASP A 9 43.97 37.03 -22.74
N GLY A 10 43.58 38.02 -23.55
CA GLY A 10 42.18 38.24 -23.93
C GLY A 10 41.34 38.89 -22.84
N ASP A 11 41.99 39.48 -21.83
CA ASP A 11 41.36 40.25 -20.75
C ASP A 11 40.60 41.47 -21.29
N VAL A 12 39.48 41.78 -20.64
CA VAL A 12 38.77 43.04 -20.78
C VAL A 12 38.91 43.80 -19.47
N HIS A 13 39.63 44.92 -19.50
CA HIS A 13 39.71 45.85 -18.36
C HIS A 13 39.08 47.20 -18.74
N ILE A 14 38.05 47.61 -18.00
CA ILE A 14 37.40 48.91 -18.14
C ILE A 14 37.87 49.75 -16.97
N GLY A 15 38.85 50.63 -17.21
CA GLY A 15 39.44 51.44 -16.15
C GLY A 15 38.45 52.44 -15.52
N THR A 16 38.80 52.95 -14.35
CA THR A 16 38.00 53.95 -13.62
C THR A 16 37.64 55.14 -14.52
N SER A 17 36.35 55.54 -14.52
CA SER A 17 35.78 56.59 -15.39
C SER A 17 35.73 56.28 -16.90
N ALA A 18 36.17 55.11 -17.35
CA ALA A 18 35.95 54.66 -18.72
C ALA A 18 34.53 54.10 -18.91
N THR A 19 34.01 54.18 -20.14
CA THR A 19 32.74 53.56 -20.51
C THR A 19 32.96 52.62 -21.68
N LEU A 20 32.54 51.35 -21.52
CA LEU A 20 32.37 50.41 -22.61
C LEU A 20 30.87 50.22 -22.86
N ASN A 21 30.36 50.84 -23.93
CA ASN A 21 28.99 50.61 -24.40
C ASN A 21 29.01 49.66 -25.60
N MET A 22 28.52 48.44 -25.40
CA MET A 22 28.45 47.43 -26.44
C MET A 22 27.26 47.63 -27.38
N GLU A 23 26.25 48.41 -26.99
CA GLU A 23 24.92 48.37 -27.63
C GLU A 23 24.48 46.90 -27.78
N ALA A 24 24.07 46.49 -28.98
CA ALA A 24 23.73 45.10 -29.30
C ALA A 24 24.91 44.25 -29.81
N ASN A 25 26.15 44.78 -29.85
CA ASN A 25 27.30 44.09 -30.43
C ASN A 25 27.83 43.00 -29.49
N ALA A 26 28.17 41.85 -30.05
CA ALA A 26 28.77 40.75 -29.28
C ALA A 26 30.13 41.15 -28.67
N LEU A 27 30.39 40.69 -27.45
CA LEU A 27 31.69 40.79 -26.78
C LEU A 27 32.27 39.39 -26.61
N SER A 28 33.54 39.19 -26.94
CA SER A 28 34.26 37.95 -26.62
C SER A 28 35.36 38.26 -25.63
N VAL A 29 35.45 37.47 -24.56
CA VAL A 29 36.42 37.64 -23.48
C VAL A 29 37.25 36.37 -23.38
N GLY A 30 38.54 36.48 -23.67
CA GLY A 30 39.49 35.35 -23.68
C GLY A 30 40.21 35.13 -22.34
N GLY A 31 40.18 36.13 -21.45
CA GLY A 31 40.82 36.14 -20.12
C GLY A 31 39.93 36.83 -19.09
N ASP A 32 40.46 37.52 -18.09
CA ASP A 32 39.65 38.16 -17.03
C ASP A 32 38.71 39.26 -17.58
N PHE A 33 37.53 39.45 -16.96
CA PHE A 33 36.69 40.62 -17.18
C PHE A 33 36.70 41.47 -15.91
N ASP A 34 37.21 42.70 -15.98
CA ASP A 34 37.51 43.55 -14.83
C ASP A 34 36.99 44.98 -15.08
N ASN A 35 35.85 45.33 -14.49
CA ASN A 35 35.18 46.60 -14.73
C ASN A 35 35.31 47.59 -13.55
N ASP A 36 36.33 48.43 -13.55
CA ASP A 36 36.42 49.58 -12.63
C ASP A 36 35.62 50.82 -13.09
N GLY A 37 35.07 50.78 -14.31
CA GLY A 37 34.34 51.87 -14.95
C GLY A 37 32.85 51.58 -15.13
N THR A 38 32.32 51.90 -16.31
CA THR A 38 30.92 51.65 -16.70
C THR A 38 30.87 50.68 -17.87
N PHE A 39 30.23 49.53 -17.67
CA PHE A 39 29.83 48.63 -18.74
C PHE A 39 28.33 48.79 -19.04
N SER A 40 27.95 48.89 -20.31
CA SER A 40 26.55 48.89 -20.72
C SER A 40 26.33 48.08 -22.00
N ALA A 41 25.20 47.38 -22.07
CA ALA A 41 24.78 46.61 -23.25
C ALA A 41 23.26 46.68 -23.41
N SER A 42 22.77 46.56 -24.66
CA SER A 42 21.36 46.72 -25.02
C SER A 42 20.88 45.58 -25.92
N GLY A 43 19.56 45.54 -26.21
CA GLY A 43 18.99 44.53 -27.12
C GLY A 43 19.20 43.08 -26.66
N SER A 44 19.71 42.23 -27.55
CA SER A 44 20.04 40.83 -27.28
C SER A 44 21.55 40.57 -27.28
N GLN A 45 22.34 41.55 -26.84
CA GLN A 45 23.80 41.46 -26.79
C GLN A 45 24.24 40.17 -26.07
N THR A 46 25.31 39.56 -26.57
CA THR A 46 25.91 38.37 -25.97
C THR A 46 27.35 38.64 -25.59
N THR A 47 27.70 38.39 -24.33
CA THR A 47 29.07 38.32 -23.85
C THR A 47 29.48 36.85 -23.79
N THR A 48 30.48 36.47 -24.59
CA THR A 48 30.97 35.10 -24.70
C THR A 48 32.35 34.98 -24.03
N PHE A 49 32.42 34.16 -22.99
CA PHE A 49 33.65 33.80 -22.30
C PHE A 49 34.29 32.58 -22.99
N THR A 50 35.47 32.77 -23.58
CA THR A 50 36.10 31.82 -24.53
C THR A 50 37.42 31.22 -24.06
N ALA A 51 37.88 31.55 -22.86
CA ALA A 51 39.12 31.02 -22.29
C ALA A 51 39.17 29.49 -22.30
N THR A 52 40.36 28.96 -22.60
CA THR A 52 40.66 27.52 -22.55
C THR A 52 41.47 27.14 -21.31
N ALA A 53 42.03 28.14 -20.61
CA ALA A 53 42.75 27.99 -19.35
C ALA A 53 41.82 28.19 -18.15
N SER A 54 42.27 27.74 -16.98
CA SER A 54 41.54 27.88 -15.73
C SER A 54 41.98 29.11 -14.95
N GLY A 55 41.10 29.56 -14.05
CA GLY A 55 41.45 30.56 -13.04
C GLY A 55 40.96 31.97 -13.34
N HIS A 56 40.17 32.15 -14.39
CA HIS A 56 39.69 33.47 -14.81
C HIS A 56 38.57 34.00 -13.91
N THR A 57 38.55 35.31 -13.74
CA THR A 57 37.60 36.02 -12.89
C THR A 57 36.74 36.98 -13.69
N ILE A 58 35.50 37.17 -13.24
CA ILE A 58 34.53 38.06 -13.87
C ILE A 58 34.02 39.03 -12.81
N ASP A 59 34.42 40.29 -12.96
CA ASP A 59 34.01 41.42 -12.13
C ASP A 59 33.29 42.47 -12.98
N PRO A 60 31.95 42.43 -13.06
CA PRO A 60 31.18 43.48 -13.72
C PRO A 60 30.98 44.74 -12.87
N ASN A 61 31.43 44.75 -11.61
CA ASN A 61 31.26 45.87 -10.67
C ASN A 61 29.81 46.38 -10.62
N GLY A 62 28.87 45.43 -10.48
CA GLY A 62 27.43 45.68 -10.41
C GLY A 62 26.75 46.01 -11.75
N SER A 63 27.48 46.11 -12.86
CA SER A 63 26.87 46.23 -14.20
C SER A 63 26.18 44.92 -14.59
N SER A 64 25.09 44.99 -15.36
CA SER A 64 24.43 43.78 -15.87
C SER A 64 25.01 43.35 -17.22
N PHE A 65 25.07 42.04 -17.44
CA PHE A 65 25.19 41.48 -18.78
C PHE A 65 23.81 41.29 -19.38
N ARG A 66 23.71 41.24 -20.72
CA ARG A 66 22.48 40.82 -21.40
C ARG A 66 22.45 39.29 -21.46
N ASN A 67 22.89 38.67 -22.56
CA ASN A 67 23.14 37.24 -22.60
C ASN A 67 24.59 36.94 -22.19
N VAL A 68 24.80 35.84 -21.47
CA VAL A 68 26.13 35.31 -21.16
C VAL A 68 26.27 33.91 -21.71
N THR A 69 27.35 33.67 -22.46
CA THR A 69 27.70 32.34 -22.98
C THR A 69 29.10 31.95 -22.53
N PHE A 70 29.23 30.79 -21.90
CA PHE A 70 30.53 30.14 -21.70
C PHE A 70 30.76 29.13 -22.83
N ALA A 71 31.69 29.44 -23.73
CA ALA A 71 31.99 28.64 -24.92
C ALA A 71 33.48 28.39 -25.12
N GLY A 72 34.26 28.49 -24.04
CA GLY A 72 35.68 28.19 -24.03
C GLY A 72 36.01 26.70 -24.14
N GLY A 73 37.24 26.34 -23.77
CA GLY A 73 37.65 24.93 -23.72
C GLY A 73 37.03 24.19 -22.52
N VAL A 74 37.04 22.85 -22.53
CA VAL A 74 36.60 22.03 -21.38
C VAL A 74 37.38 22.32 -20.09
N SER A 75 38.61 22.80 -20.22
CA SER A 75 39.48 23.23 -19.11
C SER A 75 39.31 24.71 -18.74
N GLY A 76 38.48 25.45 -19.47
CA GLY A 76 38.14 26.84 -19.17
C GLY A 76 37.40 26.91 -17.83
N VAL A 77 37.91 27.68 -16.87
CA VAL A 77 37.28 27.84 -15.55
C VAL A 77 37.11 29.31 -15.22
N TRP A 78 35.88 29.67 -14.83
CA TRP A 78 35.46 31.03 -14.55
C TRP A 78 34.80 31.14 -13.18
N SER A 79 35.03 32.26 -12.49
CA SER A 79 34.33 32.62 -11.25
C SER A 79 33.90 34.09 -11.26
N PHE A 80 32.66 34.38 -10.83
CA PHE A 80 32.23 35.75 -10.58
C PHE A 80 32.72 36.24 -9.22
N THR A 81 33.38 37.39 -9.19
CA THR A 81 33.96 37.98 -7.96
C THR A 81 33.06 39.06 -7.35
N THR A 82 32.13 39.62 -8.13
CA THR A 82 31.11 40.58 -7.68
C THR A 82 29.71 40.16 -8.10
N THR A 83 28.71 40.58 -7.32
CA THR A 83 27.30 40.21 -7.55
C THR A 83 26.92 40.54 -8.99
N THR A 84 26.48 39.53 -9.72
CA THR A 84 26.25 39.65 -11.16
C THR A 84 24.77 39.44 -11.50
N THR A 85 24.26 40.36 -12.32
CA THR A 85 22.94 40.21 -12.96
C THR A 85 23.14 39.93 -14.45
N ILE A 86 22.48 38.89 -14.94
CA ILE A 86 22.33 38.56 -16.34
C ILE A 86 20.87 38.85 -16.68
N ASP A 87 20.62 39.90 -17.46
CA ASP A 87 19.27 40.40 -17.73
C ASP A 87 18.48 39.47 -18.65
N LEU A 88 19.17 38.68 -19.47
CA LEU A 88 18.60 37.65 -20.32
C LEU A 88 19.14 36.28 -19.88
N ASP A 89 19.70 35.50 -20.80
CA ASP A 89 19.94 34.07 -20.59
C ASP A 89 21.40 33.72 -20.33
N LEU A 90 21.61 32.62 -19.59
CA LEU A 90 22.91 31.99 -19.38
C LEU A 90 23.02 30.71 -20.20
N THR A 91 24.03 30.61 -21.06
CA THR A 91 24.33 29.39 -21.81
C THR A 91 25.72 28.85 -21.45
N MET A 92 25.77 27.66 -20.86
CA MET A 92 26.98 26.91 -20.57
C MET A 92 27.29 25.94 -21.73
N THR A 93 27.84 26.41 -22.84
CA THR A 93 28.16 25.51 -23.97
C THR A 93 29.29 24.54 -23.61
N LEU A 94 30.36 25.04 -23.00
CA LEU A 94 31.55 24.29 -22.57
C LEU A 94 32.19 24.97 -21.34
N GLY A 95 33.21 24.32 -20.77
CA GLY A 95 33.96 24.83 -19.63
C GLY A 95 33.24 24.67 -18.31
N THR A 96 33.76 25.34 -17.28
CA THR A 96 33.25 25.28 -15.91
C THR A 96 33.02 26.69 -15.36
N LEU A 97 31.81 26.96 -14.88
CA LEU A 97 31.51 28.08 -14.01
C LEU A 97 31.54 27.57 -12.57
N ASN A 98 32.43 28.10 -11.72
CA ASN A 98 32.54 27.66 -10.33
C ASN A 98 32.69 28.82 -9.34
N SER A 99 32.71 28.47 -8.06
CA SER A 99 32.91 29.42 -6.97
C SER A 99 34.28 29.30 -6.28
N SER A 100 35.34 28.92 -7.01
CA SER A 100 36.67 28.69 -6.43
C SER A 100 37.49 29.98 -6.26
N ASN A 101 37.40 30.88 -7.24
CA ASN A 101 38.10 32.17 -7.25
C ASN A 101 37.17 33.37 -7.04
N GLY A 102 35.89 33.11 -6.79
CA GLY A 102 34.87 34.13 -6.55
C GLY A 102 33.56 33.50 -6.10
N THR A 103 32.92 34.05 -5.08
CA THR A 103 31.71 33.47 -4.45
C THR A 103 30.49 34.35 -4.65
N ALA A 104 30.53 35.28 -5.60
CA ALA A 104 29.48 36.26 -5.74
C ALA A 104 28.17 35.61 -6.20
N PRO A 105 27.01 36.10 -5.71
CA PRO A 105 25.71 35.67 -6.18
C PRO A 105 25.51 35.98 -7.67
N ILE A 106 24.80 35.08 -8.35
CA ILE A 106 24.45 35.20 -9.77
C ILE A 106 22.93 35.20 -9.89
N THR A 107 22.38 36.19 -10.58
CA THR A 107 20.94 36.26 -10.91
C THR A 107 20.76 36.28 -12.43
N VAL A 108 19.96 35.36 -12.95
CA VAL A 108 19.61 35.24 -14.36
C VAL A 108 18.13 35.59 -14.52
N ASN A 109 17.82 36.62 -15.31
CA ASN A 109 16.47 37.18 -15.44
C ASN A 109 15.72 36.75 -16.71
N GLY A 110 16.40 36.16 -17.68
CA GLY A 110 15.80 35.77 -18.97
C GLY A 110 14.94 34.51 -18.93
N GLY A 111 15.18 33.62 -17.95
CA GLY A 111 14.46 32.35 -17.82
C GLY A 111 15.30 31.13 -18.18
N ASP A 112 16.34 31.28 -19.01
CA ASP A 112 17.15 30.14 -19.42
C ASP A 112 18.53 30.11 -18.73
N ALA A 113 18.84 28.95 -18.15
CA ALA A 113 20.19 28.53 -17.80
C ALA A 113 20.40 27.10 -18.30
N THR A 114 21.02 26.96 -19.48
CA THR A 114 21.11 25.68 -20.21
C THR A 114 22.51 25.41 -20.76
N GLY A 115 22.76 24.20 -21.26
CA GLY A 115 23.96 23.88 -22.05
C GLY A 115 24.58 22.52 -21.71
N ALA A 116 25.85 22.31 -22.04
CA ALA A 116 26.62 21.08 -21.82
C ALA A 116 27.90 21.28 -20.97
N GLY A 117 28.23 22.52 -20.60
CA GLY A 117 29.28 22.87 -19.65
C GLY A 117 28.86 22.66 -18.20
N ILE A 118 29.82 22.75 -17.28
CA ILE A 118 29.63 22.44 -15.86
C ILE A 118 29.34 23.73 -15.08
N ILE A 119 28.32 23.69 -14.20
CA ILE A 119 28.16 24.68 -13.13
C ILE A 119 28.48 24.00 -11.81
N SER A 120 29.43 24.54 -11.04
CA SER A 120 29.88 24.04 -9.74
C SER A 120 30.04 25.19 -8.73
N LEU A 121 28.91 25.76 -8.34
CA LEU A 121 28.81 26.91 -7.44
C LEU A 121 28.61 26.44 -5.99
N THR A 122 29.62 25.79 -5.41
CA THR A 122 29.54 25.17 -4.08
C THR A 122 29.47 26.15 -2.91
N ASN A 123 29.77 27.44 -3.13
CA ASN A 123 29.76 28.51 -2.13
C ASN A 123 29.11 29.80 -2.67
N SER A 124 28.20 29.71 -3.63
CA SER A 124 27.51 30.88 -4.20
C SER A 124 26.01 30.63 -4.35
N ASN A 125 25.24 31.72 -4.32
CA ASN A 125 23.81 31.71 -4.55
C ASN A 125 23.53 31.89 -6.05
N PHE A 126 22.70 31.01 -6.60
CA PHE A 126 22.21 31.13 -7.97
C PHE A 126 20.69 31.35 -7.96
N THR A 127 20.24 32.40 -8.65
CA THR A 127 18.81 32.70 -8.81
C THR A 127 18.45 32.73 -10.28
N LEU A 128 17.40 31.99 -10.66
CA LEU A 128 16.83 32.03 -12.00
C LEU A 128 15.39 32.56 -11.93
N ASN A 129 15.12 33.64 -12.65
CA ASN A 129 13.82 34.29 -12.71
C ASN A 129 13.18 34.08 -14.09
N ALA A 130 11.92 34.52 -14.21
CA ALA A 130 11.11 34.43 -15.43
C ALA A 130 10.82 32.99 -15.89
N THR A 131 10.22 32.84 -17.07
CA THR A 131 9.85 31.55 -17.62
C THR A 131 10.93 31.06 -18.57
N GLY A 132 11.42 29.84 -18.37
CA GLY A 132 12.41 29.23 -19.25
C GLY A 132 12.88 27.85 -18.78
N SER A 133 14.06 27.46 -19.22
CA SER A 133 14.63 26.13 -19.10
C SER A 133 15.85 26.13 -18.19
N PHE A 134 15.95 25.11 -17.34
CA PHE A 134 17.07 24.93 -16.43
C PHE A 134 17.65 23.52 -16.51
N GLY A 135 18.93 23.42 -16.85
CA GLY A 135 19.69 22.19 -16.72
C GLY A 135 20.52 21.82 -17.93
N SER A 136 21.18 20.66 -17.80
CA SER A 136 22.18 20.15 -18.72
C SER A 136 22.13 18.63 -18.82
N THR A 137 22.91 18.05 -19.73
CA THR A 137 23.25 16.62 -19.75
C THR A 137 24.37 16.25 -18.78
N VAL A 138 25.11 17.23 -18.25
CA VAL A 138 26.13 17.03 -17.20
C VAL A 138 25.63 17.46 -15.83
N VAL A 139 26.28 16.99 -14.78
CA VAL A 139 25.92 17.30 -13.39
C VAL A 139 26.21 18.77 -13.08
N TRP A 140 25.25 19.46 -12.46
CA TRP A 140 25.44 20.80 -11.91
C TRP A 140 25.30 20.82 -10.39
N THR A 141 26.09 21.64 -9.73
CA THR A 141 26.13 21.76 -8.27
C THR A 141 25.96 23.22 -7.85
N PHE A 142 25.13 23.45 -6.84
CA PHE A 142 24.84 24.76 -6.26
C PHE A 142 24.92 24.69 -4.73
N SER A 143 25.29 25.78 -4.08
CA SER A 143 25.07 25.97 -2.65
C SER A 143 23.59 26.27 -2.42
N ASN A 144 23.15 27.48 -2.77
CA ASN A 144 21.73 27.84 -2.78
C ASN A 144 21.25 28.01 -4.22
N LEU A 145 20.10 27.43 -4.51
CA LEU A 145 19.43 27.52 -5.81
C LEU A 145 18.01 28.05 -5.60
N THR A 146 17.71 29.20 -6.19
CA THR A 146 16.40 29.85 -6.09
C THR A 146 15.76 29.96 -7.46
N PHE A 147 14.51 29.48 -7.58
CA PHE A 147 13.66 29.69 -8.74
C PHE A 147 12.61 30.76 -8.44
N GLY A 148 12.67 31.85 -9.18
CA GLY A 148 11.73 32.96 -9.14
C GLY A 148 12.08 34.08 -8.15
N ALA A 149 11.42 35.21 -8.39
CA ALA A 149 11.41 36.41 -7.55
C ALA A 149 9.96 36.82 -7.24
N ALA A 150 9.68 38.11 -7.03
CA ALA A 150 8.33 38.61 -6.79
C ALA A 150 7.39 38.55 -8.02
N THR A 151 7.91 38.18 -9.20
CA THR A 151 7.14 38.06 -10.44
C THR A 151 6.87 36.59 -10.79
N PRO A 152 5.68 36.27 -11.32
CA PRO A 152 5.38 34.91 -11.77
C PRO A 152 6.32 34.44 -12.90
N GLY A 153 6.66 33.16 -12.89
CA GLY A 153 7.45 32.50 -13.93
C GLY A 153 7.41 30.99 -13.78
N THR A 154 7.80 30.27 -14.83
CA THR A 154 7.88 28.81 -14.83
C THR A 154 9.26 28.34 -15.27
N THR A 155 9.98 27.68 -14.37
CA THR A 155 11.22 26.97 -14.71
C THR A 155 10.89 25.54 -15.12
N SER A 156 11.37 25.11 -16.29
CA SER A 156 11.27 23.72 -16.77
C SER A 156 12.63 23.04 -16.71
N GLY A 157 12.75 21.99 -15.90
CA GLY A 157 13.98 21.21 -15.78
C GLY A 157 14.28 20.45 -17.07
N THR A 158 15.41 20.73 -17.73
CA THR A 158 15.82 20.09 -19.00
C THR A 158 17.12 19.31 -18.87
N GLY A 159 17.35 18.37 -19.78
CA GLY A 159 18.53 17.50 -19.77
C GLY A 159 18.53 16.43 -18.67
N THR A 160 19.42 15.46 -18.80
CA THR A 160 19.52 14.26 -17.93
C THR A 160 20.53 14.41 -16.79
N GLY A 161 21.34 15.47 -16.80
CA GLY A 161 22.29 15.76 -15.73
C GLY A 161 21.55 16.04 -14.42
N SER A 162 22.06 15.45 -13.33
CA SER A 162 21.53 15.69 -11.99
C SER A 162 21.87 17.11 -11.52
N ILE A 163 21.03 17.61 -10.62
CA ILE A 163 21.23 18.89 -9.95
C ILE A 163 21.48 18.59 -8.47
N THR A 164 22.65 18.96 -7.96
CA THR A 164 22.99 18.83 -6.54
C THR A 164 22.90 20.19 -5.87
N VAL A 165 22.17 20.27 -4.75
CA VAL A 165 22.01 21.47 -3.93
C VAL A 165 22.56 21.21 -2.53
N ASN A 166 23.64 21.89 -2.19
CA ASN A 166 24.40 21.72 -0.95
C ASN A 166 23.89 22.54 0.23
N SER A 167 22.90 23.40 0.01
CA SER A 167 22.24 24.20 1.04
C SER A 167 20.73 24.17 0.78
N VAL A 168 20.13 25.23 0.24
CA VAL A 168 18.67 25.27 0.08
C VAL A 168 18.28 25.42 -1.40
N LEU A 169 17.39 24.53 -1.84
CA LEU A 169 16.60 24.67 -3.05
C LEU A 169 15.30 25.42 -2.68
N THR A 170 15.09 26.60 -3.27
CA THR A 170 13.91 27.42 -3.01
C THR A 170 13.09 27.60 -4.28
N ILE A 171 11.78 27.32 -4.19
CA ILE A 171 10.79 27.80 -5.17
C ILE A 171 10.10 29.00 -4.53
N SER A 172 10.36 30.18 -5.08
CA SER A 172 9.77 31.44 -4.59
C SER A 172 8.26 31.48 -4.79
N SER A 173 7.58 32.32 -4.02
CA SER A 173 6.14 32.56 -4.16
C SER A 173 5.78 32.93 -5.60
N SER A 174 4.68 32.35 -6.11
CA SER A 174 4.18 32.57 -7.47
C SER A 174 5.07 32.05 -8.61
N HIS A 175 6.17 31.35 -8.30
CA HIS A 175 6.97 30.64 -9.29
C HIS A 175 6.55 29.17 -9.40
N VAL A 176 6.68 28.60 -10.58
CA VAL A 176 6.44 27.19 -10.85
C VAL A 176 7.76 26.50 -11.18
N LEU A 177 8.08 25.41 -10.49
CA LEU A 177 9.13 24.48 -10.92
C LEU A 177 8.47 23.22 -11.50
N ASN A 178 8.64 23.02 -12.81
CA ASN A 178 8.46 21.71 -13.43
C ASN A 178 9.80 20.97 -13.33
N ALA A 179 9.90 20.06 -12.36
CA ALA A 179 11.18 19.48 -11.93
C ALA A 179 11.88 18.64 -13.01
N SER A 180 11.16 18.21 -14.05
CA SER A 180 11.75 17.66 -15.28
C SER A 180 10.85 17.93 -16.49
N ALA A 181 11.42 17.77 -17.69
CA ALA A 181 10.67 17.78 -18.92
C ALA A 181 9.88 16.47 -19.06
N ALA A 182 8.74 16.50 -19.77
CA ALA A 182 7.94 15.31 -20.02
C ALA A 182 8.78 14.20 -20.69
N GLY A 183 8.74 12.99 -20.14
CA GLY A 183 9.52 11.85 -20.66
C GLY A 183 11.01 11.86 -20.29
N VAL A 184 11.50 12.83 -19.51
CA VAL A 184 12.90 12.91 -19.09
C VAL A 184 13.01 12.69 -17.58
N ALA A 185 13.73 11.65 -17.19
CA ALA A 185 14.12 11.44 -15.80
C ALA A 185 15.20 12.46 -15.39
N LYS A 186 15.01 13.12 -14.25
CA LYS A 186 15.98 14.08 -13.68
C LYS A 186 16.08 13.90 -12.18
N ILE A 187 17.31 13.89 -11.67
CA ILE A 187 17.57 13.71 -10.24
C ILE A 187 17.96 15.06 -9.61
N TRP A 188 17.33 15.37 -8.48
CA TRP A 188 17.62 16.49 -7.60
C TRP A 188 18.17 15.96 -6.28
N ASN A 189 19.47 16.15 -6.08
CA ASN A 189 20.18 15.70 -4.90
C ASN A 189 20.23 16.82 -3.85
N LEU A 190 19.76 16.55 -2.65
CA LEU A 190 19.72 17.49 -1.53
C LEU A 190 20.62 16.97 -0.40
N THR A 191 21.71 17.69 -0.11
CA THR A 191 22.76 17.20 0.81
C THR A 191 22.80 17.94 2.15
N ALA A 192 22.06 19.04 2.29
CA ALA A 192 22.08 19.87 3.50
C ALA A 192 21.18 19.34 4.63
N THR A 193 21.54 19.68 5.86
CA THR A 193 20.73 19.46 7.07
C THR A 193 19.57 20.45 7.17
N GLY A 194 18.61 20.19 8.07
CA GLY A 194 17.47 21.09 8.28
C GLY A 194 16.43 20.91 7.17
N THR A 195 15.99 21.98 6.51
CA THR A 195 14.98 21.89 5.44
C THR A 195 15.60 22.28 4.10
N PRO A 196 16.23 21.33 3.37
CA PRO A 196 17.00 21.65 2.15
C PRO A 196 16.11 21.96 0.94
N PHE A 197 14.80 21.71 1.02
CA PHE A 197 13.85 22.10 -0.02
C PHE A 197 12.77 23.00 0.58
N VAL A 198 12.66 24.24 0.10
CA VAL A 198 11.65 25.22 0.51
C VAL A 198 10.74 25.50 -0.68
N ASN A 199 9.51 25.01 -0.61
CA ASN A 199 8.50 25.28 -1.62
C ASN A 199 7.52 26.36 -1.14
N SER A 200 7.69 27.60 -1.59
CA SER A 200 6.74 28.70 -1.37
C SER A 200 5.87 28.99 -2.61
N GLY A 201 6.13 28.30 -3.72
CA GLY A 201 5.40 28.43 -4.99
C GLY A 201 4.67 27.14 -5.36
N THR A 202 4.72 26.79 -6.64
CA THR A 202 4.14 25.55 -7.18
C THR A 202 5.25 24.60 -7.59
N PHE A 203 5.18 23.36 -7.12
CA PHE A 203 6.07 22.28 -7.49
C PHE A 203 5.32 21.24 -8.31
N THR A 204 5.86 20.89 -9.48
CA THR A 204 5.37 19.79 -10.32
C THR A 204 6.49 18.77 -10.50
N ALA A 205 6.31 17.56 -9.98
CA ALA A 205 7.38 16.55 -9.95
C ALA A 205 7.72 15.94 -11.32
N VAL A 206 6.75 15.78 -12.23
CA VAL A 206 6.93 15.14 -13.55
C VAL A 206 7.62 13.77 -13.40
N LEU A 207 8.77 13.49 -14.03
CA LEU A 207 9.53 12.24 -13.88
C LEU A 207 10.80 12.45 -13.04
N SER A 208 10.75 13.38 -12.09
CA SER A 208 11.90 13.68 -11.24
C SER A 208 12.08 12.66 -10.11
N THR A 209 13.30 12.63 -9.59
CA THR A 209 13.64 11.98 -8.33
C THR A 209 14.20 13.04 -7.41
N PHE A 210 13.63 13.19 -6.22
CA PHE A 210 14.22 13.98 -5.15
C PHE A 210 14.93 13.04 -4.19
N ASP A 211 16.24 13.21 -4.06
CA ASP A 211 17.10 12.34 -3.26
C ASP A 211 17.75 13.11 -2.11
N TYR A 212 17.41 12.71 -0.89
CA TYR A 212 18.00 13.24 0.33
C TYR A 212 19.22 12.38 0.68
N GLU A 213 20.39 12.81 0.19
CA GLU A 213 21.64 12.05 0.23
C GLU A 213 22.67 12.57 1.25
N GLY A 214 22.30 13.63 1.98
CA GLY A 214 23.14 14.31 2.96
C GLY A 214 23.39 13.50 4.23
N ALA A 215 24.56 13.66 4.84
CA ALA A 215 24.97 12.89 6.01
C ALA A 215 24.27 13.25 7.34
N GLY A 216 23.53 14.35 7.38
CA GLY A 216 22.87 14.85 8.59
C GLY A 216 21.35 14.88 8.46
N SER A 217 20.68 14.96 9.61
CA SER A 217 19.21 14.95 9.69
C SER A 217 18.54 16.11 8.95
N THR A 218 17.38 15.82 8.35
CA THR A 218 16.59 16.77 7.57
C THR A 218 15.11 16.65 7.88
N THR A 219 14.37 17.71 7.59
CA THR A 219 12.92 17.72 7.48
C THR A 219 12.59 17.80 6.00
N ILE A 220 11.98 16.74 5.48
CA ILE A 220 11.50 16.64 4.11
C ILE A 220 10.23 17.47 3.99
N THR A 221 10.19 18.38 3.02
CA THR A 221 9.04 19.25 2.78
C THR A 221 7.88 18.45 2.19
N ALA A 222 6.68 18.61 2.74
CA ALA A 222 5.47 17.98 2.21
C ALA A 222 5.15 18.50 0.80
N ALA A 223 5.04 17.58 -0.16
CA ALA A 223 4.75 17.85 -1.55
C ALA A 223 4.30 16.57 -2.27
N THR A 224 3.84 16.72 -3.51
CA THR A 224 3.67 15.60 -4.43
C THR A 224 4.99 15.35 -5.16
N TYR A 225 5.67 14.25 -4.84
CA TYR A 225 6.89 13.80 -5.49
C TYR A 225 6.57 12.77 -6.57
N ASN A 226 7.48 12.58 -7.53
CA ASN A 226 7.40 11.44 -8.43
C ASN A 226 8.13 10.25 -7.81
N ASN A 227 9.46 10.30 -7.72
CA ASN A 227 10.22 9.42 -6.83
C ASN A 227 10.75 10.23 -5.63
N LEU A 228 10.69 9.63 -4.45
CA LEU A 228 11.31 10.18 -3.24
C LEU A 228 12.32 9.17 -2.70
N ARG A 229 13.54 9.64 -2.45
CA ARG A 229 14.63 8.82 -1.93
C ARG A 229 15.20 9.42 -0.65
N SER A 230 15.45 8.57 0.33
CA SER A 230 16.15 8.88 1.56
C SER A 230 17.38 7.97 1.61
N GLN A 231 18.44 8.35 0.90
CA GLN A 231 19.62 7.53 0.61
C GLN A 231 20.92 8.27 0.94
N PRO A 232 21.20 8.55 2.23
CA PRO A 232 22.43 9.22 2.61
C PRO A 232 23.66 8.42 2.18
N THR A 233 24.63 9.09 1.58
CA THR A 233 25.88 8.45 1.09
C THR A 233 26.92 8.23 2.18
N SER A 234 26.66 8.77 3.38
CA SER A 234 27.46 8.60 4.59
C SER A 234 26.65 9.01 5.82
N GLY A 235 27.15 8.73 7.03
CA GLY A 235 26.49 9.10 8.27
C GLY A 235 25.36 8.13 8.67
N SER A 236 24.49 8.59 9.57
CA SER A 236 23.33 7.83 10.04
C SER A 236 22.16 8.75 10.40
N PRO A 237 21.67 9.57 9.45
CA PRO A 237 20.70 10.60 9.75
C PRO A 237 19.29 10.05 9.99
N THR A 238 18.50 10.82 10.74
CA THR A 238 17.05 10.72 10.76
C THR A 238 16.46 11.81 9.86
N HIS A 239 15.69 11.43 8.85
CA HIS A 239 14.92 12.33 8.01
C HIS A 239 13.45 12.28 8.46
N TYR A 240 12.84 13.44 8.67
CA TYR A 240 11.45 13.55 9.13
C TYR A 240 10.54 13.88 7.96
N LEU A 241 9.45 13.14 7.78
CA LEU A 241 8.40 13.50 6.82
C LEU A 241 7.53 14.61 7.40
N GLY A 242 7.77 15.83 6.90
CA GLY A 242 6.94 16.99 7.20
C GLY A 242 7.39 17.78 8.42
N SER A 243 6.92 19.02 8.49
CA SER A 243 7.24 19.99 9.55
C SER A 243 6.10 20.21 10.55
N ALA A 244 4.93 19.61 10.30
CA ALA A 244 3.72 19.71 11.12
C ALA A 244 2.88 18.44 10.97
N ALA A 245 1.98 18.22 11.94
CA ALA A 245 1.16 17.02 11.97
C ALA A 245 0.18 16.96 10.78
N GLY A 246 -0.04 15.76 10.20
CA GLY A 246 -1.07 15.53 9.19
C GLY A 246 -0.82 16.17 7.82
N GLN A 247 0.41 16.60 7.54
CA GLN A 247 0.78 17.05 6.18
C GLN A 247 0.70 15.90 5.17
N THR A 248 0.40 16.21 3.92
CA THR A 248 0.25 15.20 2.86
C THR A 248 1.54 15.01 2.06
N PHE A 249 1.93 13.76 1.90
CA PHE A 249 2.96 13.28 1.00
C PHE A 249 2.31 12.35 -0.01
N ALA A 250 2.30 12.74 -1.28
CA ALA A 250 1.89 11.87 -2.37
C ALA A 250 3.13 11.53 -3.20
N ILE A 251 3.42 10.25 -3.37
CA ILE A 251 4.55 9.75 -4.15
C ILE A 251 3.97 9.04 -5.36
N ASN A 252 4.09 9.65 -6.55
CA ASN A 252 3.43 9.13 -7.76
C ASN A 252 4.08 7.85 -8.31
N SER A 253 5.31 7.54 -7.88
CA SER A 253 6.05 6.32 -8.18
C SER A 253 6.64 5.81 -6.86
N ASP A 254 7.97 5.71 -6.74
CA ASP A 254 8.57 4.89 -5.70
C ASP A 254 9.01 5.73 -4.50
N LEU A 255 8.82 5.18 -3.30
CA LEU A 255 9.52 5.61 -2.09
C LEU A 255 10.67 4.64 -1.79
N THR A 256 11.91 5.11 -1.84
CA THR A 256 13.10 4.29 -1.49
C THR A 256 13.80 4.83 -0.25
N ILE A 257 14.06 3.94 0.71
CA ILE A 257 14.73 4.26 1.97
C ILE A 257 15.99 3.40 2.10
N GLY A 258 17.14 4.04 2.29
CA GLY A 258 18.44 3.40 2.37
C GLY A 258 19.05 3.09 1.00
N ASP A 259 20.39 3.10 0.94
CA ASP A 259 21.20 2.78 -0.23
C ASP A 259 21.78 1.35 -0.20
N GLY A 260 21.39 0.56 0.82
CA GLY A 260 21.91 -0.79 1.08
C GLY A 260 23.21 -0.82 1.89
N THR A 261 23.86 0.33 2.14
CA THR A 261 25.18 0.41 2.79
C THR A 261 25.18 1.30 4.02
N ASN A 262 24.69 2.53 3.90
CA ASN A 262 24.68 3.54 4.94
C ASN A 262 23.36 3.50 5.71
N ALA A 263 23.44 3.72 7.02
CA ALA A 263 22.26 3.73 7.87
C ALA A 263 21.41 4.99 7.64
N VAL A 264 20.09 4.85 7.65
CA VAL A 264 19.16 5.98 7.60
C VAL A 264 17.87 5.64 8.32
N THR A 265 17.25 6.62 8.96
CA THR A 265 15.88 6.50 9.47
C THR A 265 14.99 7.50 8.75
N LEU A 266 13.92 7.04 8.09
CA LEU A 266 12.83 7.89 7.65
C LEU A 266 11.70 7.82 8.66
N ASP A 267 11.40 8.94 9.31
CA ASP A 267 10.43 9.07 10.40
C ASP A 267 9.13 9.71 9.92
N ALA A 268 8.09 8.88 9.79
CA ALA A 268 6.70 9.31 9.58
C ALA A 268 5.90 9.37 10.89
N ASN A 269 6.40 8.83 11.99
CA ASN A 269 5.68 8.74 13.26
C ASN A 269 5.67 10.05 14.04
N THR A 270 6.73 10.85 13.98
CA THR A 270 6.80 12.09 14.75
C THR A 270 5.74 13.13 14.33
N ARG A 271 5.30 13.09 13.06
CA ARG A 271 4.38 14.07 12.47
C ARG A 271 3.15 13.45 11.84
N ASP A 272 3.00 12.14 11.87
CA ASP A 272 1.81 11.45 11.38
C ASP A 272 1.27 12.01 10.06
N PRO A 273 2.08 12.06 8.99
CA PRO A 273 1.64 12.57 7.71
C PRO A 273 0.59 11.63 7.11
N ILE A 274 -0.18 12.15 6.16
CA ILE A 274 -0.87 11.31 5.18
C ILE A 274 0.19 10.93 4.15
N LEU A 275 0.62 9.67 4.13
CA LEU A 275 1.60 9.13 3.19
C LEU A 275 0.90 8.20 2.20
N ASP A 276 0.89 8.61 0.94
CA ASP A 276 0.30 7.87 -0.17
C ASP A 276 1.36 7.56 -1.23
N ILE A 277 1.55 6.28 -1.54
CA ILE A 277 2.54 5.78 -2.50
C ILE A 277 1.80 5.07 -3.62
N ALA A 278 1.82 5.65 -4.82
CA ALA A 278 1.09 5.15 -5.98
C ALA A 278 1.81 4.02 -6.74
N SER A 279 3.04 3.67 -6.34
CA SER A 279 3.78 2.51 -6.84
C SER A 279 4.47 1.80 -5.66
N ASP A 280 5.78 1.61 -5.72
CA ASP A 280 6.50 0.70 -4.82
C ASP A 280 7.01 1.37 -3.53
N PHE A 281 6.89 0.66 -2.42
CA PHE A 281 7.61 0.94 -1.19
C PHE A 281 8.85 0.04 -1.08
N VAL A 282 10.04 0.66 -1.06
CA VAL A 282 11.32 -0.04 -1.02
C VAL A 282 12.13 0.38 0.22
N LEU A 283 12.22 -0.51 1.19
CA LEU A 283 13.09 -0.38 2.35
C LEU A 283 14.33 -1.25 2.16
N SER A 284 15.46 -0.61 1.83
CA SER A 284 16.74 -1.27 1.59
C SER A 284 17.44 -1.63 2.90
N SER A 285 18.45 -2.51 2.83
CA SER A 285 19.31 -2.82 3.97
C SER A 285 19.93 -1.57 4.58
N ASN A 286 20.06 -1.56 5.91
CA ASN A 286 20.44 -0.40 6.73
C ASN A 286 19.46 0.78 6.73
N GLY A 287 18.36 0.70 5.98
CA GLY A 287 17.22 1.61 6.12
C GLY A 287 16.33 1.24 7.31
N THR A 288 15.82 2.25 8.00
CA THR A 288 14.75 2.13 9.01
C THR A 288 13.59 3.02 8.60
N PHE A 289 12.36 2.50 8.63
CA PHE A 289 11.15 3.28 8.46
C PHE A 289 10.32 3.26 9.73
N LEU A 290 10.03 4.43 10.30
CA LEU A 290 9.09 4.57 11.42
C LEU A 290 7.73 4.98 10.84
N ALA A 291 6.85 4.00 10.63
CA ALA A 291 5.50 4.24 10.13
C ALA A 291 4.70 5.07 11.14
N SER A 292 3.72 5.83 10.65
CA SER A 292 2.85 6.64 11.51
C SER A 292 1.93 5.79 12.38
N ASN A 293 1.63 6.26 13.59
CA ASN A 293 0.66 5.63 14.49
C ASN A 293 -0.80 6.04 14.24
N SER A 294 -1.04 7.09 13.44
CA SER A 294 -2.35 7.73 13.30
C SER A 294 -2.61 8.37 11.93
N GLY A 295 -1.56 8.74 11.21
CA GLY A 295 -1.60 9.16 9.81
C GLY A 295 -1.92 7.98 8.89
N VAL A 296 -2.51 8.30 7.74
CA VAL A 296 -2.83 7.32 6.70
C VAL A 296 -1.54 6.88 6.02
N PHE A 297 -1.38 5.58 5.80
CA PHE A 297 -0.28 5.01 5.03
C PHE A 297 -0.82 4.02 3.98
N THR A 298 -0.79 4.44 2.71
CA THR A 298 -1.27 3.66 1.55
C THR A 298 -0.14 3.32 0.58
N ILE A 299 -0.21 2.12 -0.01
CA ILE A 299 0.73 1.60 -1.00
C ILE A 299 -0.06 0.92 -2.11
N ALA A 300 0.14 1.35 -3.35
CA ALA A 300 -0.61 0.81 -4.48
C ALA A 300 0.00 -0.47 -5.06
N GLU A 301 1.33 -0.59 -5.08
CA GLU A 301 2.05 -1.68 -5.75
C GLU A 301 2.93 -2.48 -4.77
N ASP A 302 4.22 -2.69 -5.04
CA ASP A 302 5.04 -3.66 -4.34
C ASP A 302 5.51 -3.16 -2.96
N PHE A 303 5.76 -4.11 -2.06
CA PHE A 303 6.31 -3.87 -0.74
C PHE A 303 7.58 -4.70 -0.55
N THR A 304 8.71 -4.03 -0.43
CA THR A 304 10.01 -4.66 -0.20
C THR A 304 10.61 -4.21 1.13
N ASP A 305 10.88 -5.16 2.03
CA ASP A 305 11.55 -4.90 3.31
C ASP A 305 12.83 -5.73 3.47
N ASN A 306 13.96 -5.07 3.22
CA ASN A 306 15.29 -5.57 3.51
C ASN A 306 15.96 -4.83 4.68
N GLY A 307 15.21 -3.97 5.38
CA GLY A 307 15.70 -3.09 6.43
C GLY A 307 14.98 -3.34 7.75
N THR A 308 14.57 -2.26 8.42
CA THR A 308 13.80 -2.32 9.68
C THR A 308 12.53 -1.49 9.59
N PHE A 309 11.41 -2.16 9.37
CA PHE A 309 10.08 -1.54 9.43
C PHE A 309 9.56 -1.49 10.87
N THR A 310 9.28 -0.29 11.39
CA THR A 310 8.68 -0.09 12.71
C THR A 310 7.25 0.44 12.55
N HIS A 311 6.26 -0.40 12.84
CA HIS A 311 4.86 -0.12 12.55
C HIS A 311 4.21 0.95 13.46
N ASN A 312 4.75 1.22 14.66
CA ASN A 312 4.20 2.17 15.67
C ASN A 312 2.67 2.09 15.86
N SER A 313 2.12 0.89 15.94
CA SER A 313 0.66 0.63 16.00
C SER A 313 -0.18 1.14 14.81
N GLY A 314 0.43 1.62 13.72
CA GLY A 314 -0.25 2.09 12.53
C GLY A 314 -0.81 1.00 11.61
N ASN A 315 -1.75 1.38 10.74
CA ASN A 315 -2.29 0.51 9.71
C ASN A 315 -1.61 0.76 8.37
N VAL A 316 -1.22 -0.30 7.67
CA VAL A 316 -0.77 -0.26 6.28
C VAL A 316 -1.94 -0.68 5.38
N THR A 317 -2.30 0.15 4.42
CA THR A 317 -3.36 -0.15 3.44
C THR A 317 -2.78 -0.38 2.06
N PHE A 318 -3.15 -1.48 1.42
CA PHE A 318 -2.90 -1.69 -0.01
C PHE A 318 -4.17 -1.36 -0.80
N ASP A 319 -4.11 -0.28 -1.60
CA ASP A 319 -5.29 0.35 -2.22
C ASP A 319 -5.27 0.35 -3.76
N GLY A 320 -4.13 0.06 -4.39
CA GLY A 320 -4.01 -0.07 -5.85
C GLY A 320 -4.66 -1.35 -6.40
N SER A 321 -4.97 -1.37 -7.70
CA SER A 321 -5.58 -2.53 -8.38
C SER A 321 -4.59 -3.49 -9.04
N ALA A 322 -3.34 -3.08 -9.24
CA ALA A 322 -2.26 -3.93 -9.73
C ALA A 322 -1.92 -5.04 -8.71
N THR A 323 -1.20 -6.07 -9.15
CA THR A 323 -0.60 -7.03 -8.21
C THR A 323 0.40 -6.31 -7.30
N SER A 324 0.33 -6.57 -6.00
CA SER A 324 1.35 -6.18 -5.03
C SER A 324 2.20 -7.39 -4.66
N THR A 325 3.48 -7.32 -4.96
CA THR A 325 4.48 -8.31 -4.57
C THR A 325 5.09 -7.95 -3.23
N PHE A 326 5.06 -8.88 -2.29
CA PHE A 326 5.64 -8.74 -0.96
C PHE A 326 6.96 -9.52 -0.90
N SER A 327 8.07 -8.82 -0.67
CA SER A 327 9.40 -9.41 -0.64
C SER A 327 10.30 -8.82 0.44
N GLY A 328 11.40 -9.51 0.75
CA GLY A 328 12.36 -9.05 1.75
C GLY A 328 13.24 -10.16 2.31
N SER A 329 14.11 -9.81 3.26
CA SER A 329 15.17 -10.70 3.76
C SER A 329 15.10 -11.04 5.26
N GLY A 330 14.16 -10.46 6.02
CA GLY A 330 13.93 -10.76 7.43
C GLY A 330 13.24 -12.10 7.72
N THR A 331 13.17 -12.50 8.99
CA THR A 331 12.31 -13.61 9.44
C THR A 331 11.72 -13.29 10.84
N PRO A 332 10.46 -12.85 10.95
CA PRO A 332 9.57 -12.50 9.83
C PRO A 332 10.18 -11.39 8.96
N VAL A 333 9.83 -11.34 7.67
CA VAL A 333 10.27 -10.28 6.76
C VAL A 333 9.85 -8.92 7.31
N THR A 334 8.57 -8.78 7.64
CA THR A 334 8.01 -7.59 8.27
C THR A 334 6.96 -7.99 9.30
N THR A 335 6.84 -7.16 10.34
CA THR A 335 5.73 -7.19 11.28
C THR A 335 4.84 -5.97 11.09
N PHE A 336 3.62 -6.18 10.62
CA PHE A 336 2.59 -5.16 10.58
C PHE A 336 1.86 -5.09 11.93
N SER A 337 1.43 -3.89 12.35
CA SER A 337 0.41 -3.81 13.40
C SER A 337 -0.92 -4.22 12.81
N SER A 338 -1.48 -3.36 11.96
CA SER A 338 -2.68 -3.69 11.19
C SER A 338 -2.36 -3.64 9.70
N PHE A 339 -3.04 -4.50 8.94
CA PHE A 339 -2.93 -4.63 7.51
C PHE A 339 -4.33 -4.59 6.90
N THR A 340 -4.53 -3.82 5.85
CA THR A 340 -5.83 -3.70 5.16
C THR A 340 -5.67 -3.78 3.65
N SER A 341 -6.54 -4.54 3.00
CA SER A 341 -6.78 -4.45 1.55
C SER A 341 -8.29 -4.54 1.29
N ALA A 342 -8.85 -3.58 0.58
CA ALA A 342 -10.27 -3.49 0.28
C ALA A 342 -10.56 -3.21 -1.22
N THR A 343 -9.54 -3.32 -2.06
CA THR A 343 -9.67 -3.12 -3.51
C THR A 343 -10.04 -4.45 -4.16
N ASP A 344 -11.26 -4.51 -4.72
CA ASP A 344 -11.76 -5.66 -5.47
C ASP A 344 -10.74 -6.19 -6.49
N ASN A 345 -10.65 -7.52 -6.61
CA ASN A 345 -9.71 -8.23 -7.50
C ASN A 345 -8.21 -7.96 -7.24
N LYS A 346 -7.83 -7.25 -6.17
CA LYS A 346 -6.43 -7.07 -5.78
C LYS A 346 -5.74 -8.42 -5.63
N VAL A 347 -4.50 -8.50 -6.11
CA VAL A 347 -3.61 -9.65 -5.90
C VAL A 347 -2.51 -9.25 -4.93
N LEU A 348 -2.44 -9.92 -3.80
CA LEU A 348 -1.38 -9.83 -2.80
C LEU A 348 -0.53 -11.08 -2.93
N GLU A 349 0.68 -10.92 -3.48
CA GLU A 349 1.56 -12.01 -3.87
C GLU A 349 2.82 -12.03 -3.00
N PHE A 350 2.94 -13.00 -2.12
CA PHE A 350 4.03 -13.11 -1.15
C PHE A 350 5.17 -13.96 -1.69
N ALA A 351 6.41 -13.50 -1.49
CA ALA A 351 7.59 -14.27 -1.87
C ALA A 351 7.61 -15.63 -1.18
N THR A 352 7.78 -16.70 -1.95
CA THR A 352 7.81 -18.06 -1.44
C THR A 352 8.83 -18.25 -0.31
N GLY A 353 8.47 -19.04 0.71
CA GLY A 353 9.31 -19.33 1.86
C GLY A 353 9.46 -18.19 2.88
N THR A 354 8.89 -17.01 2.62
CA THR A 354 8.96 -15.89 3.56
C THR A 354 7.87 -15.97 4.63
N THR A 355 8.15 -15.41 5.82
CA THR A 355 7.18 -15.32 6.92
C THR A 355 6.78 -13.87 7.17
N TRP A 356 5.48 -13.59 7.31
CA TRP A 356 4.92 -12.26 7.56
C TRP A 356 4.09 -12.26 8.83
N GLN A 357 4.22 -11.23 9.67
CA GLN A 357 3.53 -11.16 10.96
C GLN A 357 2.52 -10.01 11.02
N ILE A 358 1.37 -10.25 11.63
CA ILE A 358 0.33 -9.25 11.90
C ILE A 358 -0.04 -9.33 13.38
N ASN A 359 0.14 -8.22 14.12
CA ASN A 359 -0.05 -8.18 15.57
C ASN A 359 -1.45 -7.72 16.02
N ALA A 360 -2.09 -6.83 15.27
CA ALA A 360 -3.39 -6.25 15.58
C ALA A 360 -4.43 -6.75 14.57
N THR A 361 -4.88 -5.94 13.62
CA THR A 361 -6.00 -6.34 12.75
C THR A 361 -5.53 -6.75 11.35
N PHE A 362 -5.93 -7.94 10.90
CA PHE A 362 -5.81 -8.35 9.50
C PHE A 362 -7.15 -8.20 8.78
N THR A 363 -7.26 -7.19 7.91
CA THR A 363 -8.50 -6.88 7.18
C THR A 363 -8.35 -7.16 5.70
N ILE A 364 -9.26 -7.96 5.16
CA ILE A 364 -9.45 -8.18 3.73
C ILE A 364 -10.93 -8.01 3.46
N ASP A 365 -11.29 -7.04 2.61
CA ASP A 365 -12.69 -6.73 2.30
C ASP A 365 -12.89 -6.73 0.78
N GLY A 366 -13.03 -7.93 0.21
CA GLY A 366 -13.41 -8.09 -1.19
C GLY A 366 -14.92 -8.09 -1.37
N SER A 367 -15.37 -8.30 -2.60
CA SER A 367 -16.79 -8.51 -2.90
C SER A 367 -17.07 -9.83 -3.64
N SER A 368 -18.33 -10.26 -3.60
CA SER A 368 -18.79 -11.49 -4.25
C SER A 368 -18.44 -11.52 -5.75
N GLY A 369 -17.59 -12.47 -6.15
CA GLY A 369 -17.11 -12.60 -7.53
C GLY A 369 -15.92 -11.71 -7.90
N ASN A 370 -15.42 -10.91 -6.95
CA ASN A 370 -14.23 -10.06 -7.10
C ASN A 370 -13.27 -10.27 -5.91
N GLU A 371 -13.06 -11.52 -5.53
CA GLU A 371 -12.31 -11.85 -4.32
C GLU A 371 -10.88 -11.30 -4.37
N ILE A 372 -10.39 -10.81 -3.22
CA ILE A 372 -8.99 -10.40 -3.07
C ILE A 372 -8.12 -11.65 -2.97
N LYS A 373 -7.14 -11.76 -3.85
CA LYS A 373 -6.26 -12.94 -3.93
C LYS A 373 -5.08 -12.77 -2.98
N ILE A 374 -4.83 -13.78 -2.16
CA ILE A 374 -3.71 -13.85 -1.23
C ILE A 374 -2.94 -15.12 -1.59
N GLN A 375 -1.76 -14.98 -2.20
CA GLN A 375 -1.09 -16.12 -2.81
C GLN A 375 0.43 -16.06 -2.72
N SER A 376 1.08 -17.22 -2.89
CA SER A 376 2.52 -17.29 -3.13
C SER A 376 2.85 -16.80 -4.53
N ASN A 377 4.03 -16.21 -4.69
CA ASN A 377 4.60 -15.87 -6.00
C ASN A 377 5.16 -17.08 -6.77
N SER A 378 5.11 -18.27 -6.17
CA SER A 378 5.59 -19.50 -6.80
C SER A 378 4.63 -20.65 -6.50
N SER A 379 3.90 -21.05 -7.54
CA SER A 379 2.85 -22.08 -7.49
C SER A 379 3.33 -23.38 -6.85
N GLY A 380 2.59 -23.85 -5.85
CA GLY A 380 2.86 -25.10 -5.13
C GLY A 380 3.90 -24.97 -4.02
N THR A 381 4.37 -23.75 -3.73
CA THR A 381 5.28 -23.49 -2.61
C THR A 381 4.72 -22.40 -1.72
N GLN A 382 4.70 -22.64 -0.42
CA GLN A 382 4.01 -21.78 0.53
C GLN A 382 4.79 -20.50 0.86
N TRP A 383 4.05 -19.41 1.07
CA TRP A 383 4.45 -18.31 1.95
C TRP A 383 3.87 -18.55 3.35
N PHE A 384 4.35 -17.90 4.40
CA PHE A 384 3.91 -18.15 5.77
C PHE A 384 3.34 -16.90 6.44
N ILE A 385 2.23 -17.05 7.16
CA ILE A 385 1.68 -16.01 8.04
C ILE A 385 1.87 -16.38 9.52
N ASN A 386 2.22 -15.39 10.34
CA ASN A 386 2.18 -15.44 11.79
C ASN A 386 1.10 -14.47 12.28
N HIS A 387 -0.15 -14.92 12.35
CA HIS A 387 -1.26 -14.12 12.84
C HIS A 387 -1.30 -14.13 14.37
N GLN A 388 -1.27 -12.95 15.00
CA GLN A 388 -1.25 -12.81 16.47
C GLN A 388 -2.41 -11.98 17.03
N GLY A 389 -3.27 -11.45 16.16
CA GLY A 389 -4.32 -10.49 16.53
C GLY A 389 -5.72 -10.95 16.13
N THR A 390 -6.51 -10.02 15.59
CA THR A 390 -7.89 -10.25 15.14
C THR A 390 -8.00 -10.17 13.63
N GLU A 391 -8.86 -10.98 13.05
CA GLU A 391 -9.13 -10.99 11.62
C GLU A 391 -10.52 -10.42 11.28
N ASN A 392 -10.61 -9.74 10.14
CA ASN A 392 -11.86 -9.40 9.46
C ASN A 392 -11.65 -9.65 7.96
N ILE A 393 -11.83 -10.91 7.55
CA ILE A 393 -11.51 -11.37 6.20
C ILE A 393 -12.79 -11.85 5.51
N THR A 394 -13.25 -11.09 4.53
CA THR A 394 -14.43 -11.37 3.70
C THR A 394 -14.03 -11.39 2.22
N TYR A 395 -14.56 -12.38 1.49
CA TYR A 395 -14.32 -12.53 0.04
C TYR A 395 -12.82 -12.54 -0.31
N ALA A 396 -12.04 -13.31 0.42
CA ALA A 396 -10.64 -13.60 0.10
C ALA A 396 -10.53 -14.87 -0.76
N SER A 397 -9.44 -14.98 -1.51
CA SER A 397 -9.08 -16.17 -2.27
C SER A 397 -7.65 -16.56 -1.95
N VAL A 398 -7.47 -17.57 -1.10
CA VAL A 398 -6.15 -17.92 -0.54
C VAL A 398 -5.57 -19.14 -1.27
N LEU A 399 -4.32 -19.03 -1.71
CA LEU A 399 -3.56 -20.10 -2.36
C LEU A 399 -2.15 -20.17 -1.75
N ASP A 400 -1.63 -21.38 -1.51
CA ASP A 400 -0.26 -21.58 -1.02
C ASP A 400 0.03 -20.81 0.30
N GLY A 401 -0.99 -20.61 1.15
CA GLY A 401 -0.89 -19.90 2.43
C GLY A 401 -0.52 -20.83 3.58
N GLY A 402 0.76 -20.92 3.89
CA GLY A 402 1.30 -21.63 5.05
C GLY A 402 1.15 -20.84 6.36
N CYS A 403 1.30 -21.52 7.49
CA CYS A 403 1.19 -20.93 8.82
C CYS A 403 2.51 -21.08 9.60
N ALA A 404 2.96 -20.01 10.24
CA ALA A 404 4.04 -20.09 11.21
C ALA A 404 3.61 -20.90 12.44
N SER A 405 4.56 -21.55 13.12
CA SER A 405 4.28 -22.44 14.26
C SER A 405 3.53 -21.81 15.44
N THR A 406 3.60 -20.48 15.58
CA THR A 406 2.92 -19.72 16.63
C THR A 406 1.68 -18.98 16.14
N SER A 407 1.30 -19.14 14.87
CA SER A 407 0.14 -18.45 14.30
C SER A 407 -1.13 -18.91 15.01
N THR A 408 -1.98 -17.95 15.36
CA THR A 408 -3.37 -18.22 15.69
C THR A 408 -4.16 -18.59 14.44
N ASN A 409 -5.37 -19.14 14.64
CA ASN A 409 -6.30 -19.42 13.56
C ASN A 409 -6.76 -18.11 12.89
N ILE A 410 -7.08 -18.20 11.60
CA ILE A 410 -7.54 -17.12 10.75
C ILE A 410 -8.86 -17.56 10.16
N THR A 411 -9.96 -17.02 10.68
CA THR A 411 -11.29 -17.29 10.17
C THR A 411 -11.60 -16.40 8.97
N VAL A 412 -11.91 -17.02 7.83
CA VAL A 412 -12.31 -16.28 6.62
C VAL A 412 -13.80 -16.46 6.35
N GLN A 413 -14.47 -15.47 5.77
CA GLN A 413 -15.89 -15.50 5.48
C GLN A 413 -16.15 -15.33 3.99
N SER A 414 -17.12 -16.06 3.43
CA SER A 414 -17.47 -16.00 2.00
C SER A 414 -16.24 -16.09 1.08
N SER A 415 -15.25 -16.89 1.47
CA SER A 415 -13.90 -16.92 0.89
C SER A 415 -13.60 -18.25 0.22
N ILE A 416 -12.62 -18.26 -0.67
CA ILE A 416 -12.27 -19.41 -1.50
C ILE A 416 -10.94 -20.01 -1.06
N ASN A 417 -10.94 -21.30 -0.74
CA ASN A 417 -9.74 -22.09 -0.57
C ASN A 417 -9.27 -22.61 -1.94
N ARG A 418 -8.17 -22.06 -2.49
CA ARG A 418 -7.60 -22.49 -3.77
C ARG A 418 -6.59 -23.63 -3.65
N GLY A 419 -6.31 -24.12 -2.44
CA GLY A 419 -5.44 -25.26 -2.17
C GLY A 419 -4.08 -24.90 -1.57
N ASN A 420 -3.39 -25.91 -1.04
CA ASN A 420 -2.07 -25.81 -0.40
C ASN A 420 -1.98 -24.77 0.74
N ASN A 421 -3.11 -24.53 1.42
CA ASN A 421 -3.17 -23.70 2.62
C ASN A 421 -3.01 -24.58 3.87
N ASP A 422 -2.28 -24.10 4.86
CA ASP A 422 -2.13 -24.77 6.15
C ASP A 422 -3.38 -24.63 7.03
N PHE A 423 -3.44 -25.41 8.10
CA PHE A 423 -4.63 -25.56 8.96
C PHE A 423 -5.06 -24.30 9.70
N CYS A 424 -4.20 -23.27 9.84
CA CYS A 424 -4.63 -22.03 10.49
C CYS A 424 -5.63 -21.25 9.63
N TRP A 425 -5.73 -21.51 8.32
CA TRP A 425 -6.75 -20.90 7.47
C TRP A 425 -8.07 -21.67 7.58
N LEU A 426 -9.00 -21.13 8.35
CA LEU A 426 -10.31 -21.73 8.58
C LEU A 426 -11.30 -21.22 7.53
N PHE A 427 -11.70 -22.11 6.61
CA PHE A 427 -12.75 -21.86 5.62
C PHE A 427 -14.07 -22.47 6.10
N PRO A 428 -14.89 -21.75 6.88
CA PRO A 428 -16.19 -22.23 7.31
C PRO A 428 -17.10 -22.46 6.10
N SER A 429 -17.71 -23.63 6.07
CA SER A 429 -18.69 -24.06 5.08
C SER A 429 -19.72 -24.91 5.80
N LEU A 430 -20.99 -24.69 5.46
CA LEU A 430 -22.11 -25.45 5.98
C LEU A 430 -23.03 -25.82 4.82
N ALA A 431 -23.26 -27.11 4.64
CA ALA A 431 -24.25 -27.63 3.71
C ALA A 431 -25.15 -28.62 4.45
N PHE A 432 -26.46 -28.50 4.24
CA PHE A 432 -27.46 -29.41 4.80
C PHE A 432 -28.47 -29.79 3.73
N SER A 433 -28.84 -31.06 3.70
CA SER A 433 -29.86 -31.57 2.79
C SER A 433 -30.69 -32.67 3.45
N LEU A 434 -31.91 -32.82 2.95
CA LEU A 434 -32.81 -33.93 3.24
C LEU A 434 -33.03 -34.72 1.94
N ASP A 435 -33.08 -36.04 2.04
CA ASP A 435 -33.41 -36.90 0.89
C ASP A 435 -34.80 -36.61 0.30
N SER A 436 -35.75 -36.18 1.13
CA SER A 436 -37.06 -35.68 0.71
C SER A 436 -37.65 -34.73 1.75
N VAL A 437 -38.38 -33.71 1.29
CA VAL A 437 -39.11 -32.76 2.13
C VAL A 437 -40.51 -33.24 2.55
N SER A 438 -40.93 -34.42 2.09
CA SER A 438 -42.22 -35.04 2.45
C SER A 438 -42.07 -36.54 2.65
N LYS A 439 -42.69 -37.06 3.70
CA LYS A 439 -42.72 -38.49 4.06
C LYS A 439 -44.15 -38.91 4.36
N SER A 440 -44.55 -40.06 3.83
CA SER A 440 -45.89 -40.61 4.00
C SER A 440 -45.85 -41.87 4.85
N LEU A 441 -46.72 -41.94 5.85
CA LEU A 441 -46.94 -43.13 6.67
C LEU A 441 -48.34 -43.66 6.39
N ASN A 442 -48.41 -44.72 5.59
CA ASN A 442 -49.69 -45.30 5.20
C ASN A 442 -50.14 -46.32 6.25
N LEU A 443 -51.01 -45.89 7.16
CA LEU A 443 -51.57 -46.75 8.21
C LEU A 443 -52.82 -47.46 7.67
N THR A 444 -52.80 -48.79 7.60
CA THR A 444 -53.88 -49.61 7.05
C THR A 444 -54.13 -50.84 7.92
N SER A 445 -55.23 -51.55 7.70
CA SER A 445 -55.47 -52.82 8.40
C SER A 445 -54.39 -53.86 8.10
N ALA A 446 -53.75 -53.81 6.92
CA ALA A 446 -52.72 -54.76 6.50
C ALA A 446 -51.42 -54.64 7.31
N ASN A 447 -51.07 -53.45 7.79
CA ASN A 447 -49.90 -53.23 8.66
C ASN A 447 -50.28 -52.99 10.12
N THR A 448 -51.48 -53.46 10.52
CA THR A 448 -52.01 -53.25 11.88
C THR A 448 -51.93 -51.78 12.31
N PHE A 449 -52.25 -50.89 11.37
CA PHE A 449 -52.23 -49.43 11.53
C PHE A 449 -50.91 -48.88 12.08
N THR A 450 -49.79 -49.50 11.71
CA THR A 450 -48.44 -49.11 12.12
C THR A 450 -47.54 -48.99 10.90
N ALA A 451 -46.82 -47.88 10.79
CA ALA A 451 -45.85 -47.67 9.72
C ALA A 451 -44.64 -46.90 10.22
N THR A 452 -43.53 -47.08 9.51
CA THR A 452 -42.32 -46.28 9.65
C THR A 452 -41.99 -45.60 8.33
N ALA A 453 -41.33 -44.46 8.43
CA ALA A 453 -40.72 -43.76 7.30
C ALA A 453 -39.39 -43.18 7.77
N THR A 454 -38.47 -42.90 6.86
CA THR A 454 -37.15 -42.36 7.21
C THR A 454 -36.89 -41.07 6.45
N SER A 455 -36.23 -40.10 7.09
CA SER A 455 -35.53 -38.99 6.43
C SER A 455 -34.04 -39.21 6.58
N ILE A 456 -33.30 -38.99 5.51
CA ILE A 456 -31.84 -39.02 5.53
C ILE A 456 -31.38 -37.57 5.51
N LEU A 457 -30.69 -37.17 6.58
CA LEU A 457 -30.02 -35.90 6.74
C LEU A 457 -28.59 -36.08 6.21
N THR A 458 -28.12 -35.14 5.41
CA THR A 458 -26.72 -35.09 5.02
C THR A 458 -26.17 -33.71 5.35
N VAL A 459 -25.14 -33.67 6.20
CA VAL A 459 -24.49 -32.44 6.67
C VAL A 459 -23.02 -32.43 6.27
N THR A 460 -22.55 -31.31 5.75
CA THR A 460 -21.14 -30.98 5.66
C THR A 460 -20.91 -29.74 6.52
N SER A 461 -19.99 -29.83 7.48
CA SER A 461 -19.52 -28.71 8.29
C SER A 461 -18.01 -28.73 8.34
N THR A 462 -17.36 -27.63 7.96
CA THR A 462 -15.91 -27.47 8.15
C THR A 462 -15.57 -26.73 9.44
N SER A 463 -16.56 -26.50 10.32
CA SER A 463 -16.33 -25.90 11.64
C SER A 463 -15.56 -26.86 12.55
N GLU A 464 -14.66 -26.31 13.38
CA GLU A 464 -13.72 -27.09 14.20
C GLU A 464 -14.43 -28.07 15.14
N PHE A 465 -15.55 -27.64 15.73
CA PHE A 465 -16.34 -28.45 16.66
C PHE A 465 -17.56 -29.12 16.01
N GLY A 466 -17.62 -29.15 14.68
CA GLY A 466 -18.64 -29.85 13.91
C GLY A 466 -19.97 -29.10 13.79
N TYR A 467 -21.07 -29.73 14.17
CA TYR A 467 -22.42 -29.19 14.03
C TYR A 467 -23.43 -29.85 14.97
N ASP A 468 -24.53 -29.13 15.24
CA ASP A 468 -25.77 -29.66 15.81
C ASP A 468 -26.92 -29.52 14.82
N VAL A 469 -27.72 -30.58 14.63
CA VAL A 469 -29.05 -30.49 14.02
C VAL A 469 -30.10 -30.63 15.11
N THR A 470 -30.84 -29.56 15.37
CA THR A 470 -32.02 -29.59 16.24
C THR A 470 -33.29 -29.78 15.43
N ALA A 471 -34.28 -30.47 16.01
CA ALA A 471 -35.59 -30.65 15.38
C ALA A 471 -36.75 -30.46 16.35
N TYR A 472 -37.82 -29.84 15.84
CA TYR A 472 -39.09 -29.69 16.53
C TYR A 472 -40.27 -29.84 15.56
N GLN A 473 -41.44 -30.18 16.08
CA GLN A 473 -42.67 -30.25 15.30
C GLN A 473 -43.52 -28.98 15.48
N THR A 474 -44.20 -28.55 14.43
CA THR A 474 -45.09 -27.37 14.50
C THR A 474 -46.40 -27.66 15.22
N ASP A 475 -46.83 -28.92 15.21
CA ASP A 475 -48.07 -29.41 15.84
C ASP A 475 -47.98 -30.93 16.01
N ASN A 476 -48.92 -31.54 16.74
CA ASN A 476 -49.14 -32.98 16.66
C ASN A 476 -49.59 -33.36 15.24
N LEU A 477 -49.46 -34.63 14.87
CA LEU A 477 -50.09 -35.14 13.64
C LEU A 477 -51.61 -34.91 13.72
N ARG A 478 -52.11 -33.90 13.01
CA ARG A 478 -53.50 -33.43 13.12
C ARG A 478 -54.29 -33.76 11.88
N HIS A 479 -55.55 -34.17 12.07
CA HIS A 479 -56.44 -34.48 10.97
C HIS A 479 -56.75 -33.22 10.15
N THR A 480 -56.55 -33.28 8.83
CA THR A 480 -56.65 -32.09 7.95
C THR A 480 -58.08 -31.54 7.84
N ALA A 481 -59.10 -32.38 8.04
CA ALA A 481 -60.51 -31.96 8.04
C ALA A 481 -61.12 -31.74 9.44
N TYR A 482 -60.47 -32.20 10.52
CA TYR A 482 -61.03 -32.21 11.87
C TYR A 482 -59.99 -31.72 12.88
N SER A 483 -59.98 -30.42 13.16
CA SER A 483 -58.94 -29.77 13.96
C SER A 483 -58.82 -30.28 15.40
N THR A 484 -59.82 -30.95 15.97
CA THR A 484 -59.77 -31.53 17.32
C THR A 484 -59.20 -32.94 17.36
N ILE A 485 -59.01 -33.59 16.22
CA ILE A 485 -58.55 -34.99 16.12
C ILE A 485 -57.06 -35.00 15.80
N ILE A 486 -56.30 -35.70 16.64
CA ILE A 486 -54.84 -35.84 16.54
C ILE A 486 -54.42 -37.30 16.68
N ILE A 487 -53.21 -37.59 16.22
CA ILE A 487 -52.39 -38.70 16.70
C ILE A 487 -51.45 -38.10 17.75
N ALA A 488 -51.53 -38.58 18.99
CA ALA A 488 -50.72 -38.07 20.08
C ALA A 488 -49.24 -38.42 19.88
N ASN A 489 -48.36 -37.63 20.47
CA ASN A 489 -46.94 -37.95 20.50
C ASN A 489 -46.69 -39.22 21.34
N TRP A 490 -45.65 -39.96 20.95
CA TRP A 490 -45.10 -41.03 21.77
C TRP A 490 -44.61 -40.47 23.12
N PRO A 491 -44.82 -41.15 24.26
CA PRO A 491 -44.49 -40.60 25.58
C PRO A 491 -42.99 -40.47 25.88
N GLY A 492 -42.10 -41.12 25.12
CA GLY A 492 -40.65 -40.95 25.25
C GLY A 492 -40.18 -39.54 24.88
N THR A 493 -39.06 -39.08 25.47
CA THR A 493 -38.47 -37.75 25.19
C THR A 493 -37.10 -37.90 24.55
N ASN A 494 -36.52 -36.87 23.92
CA ASN A 494 -35.17 -36.98 23.36
C ASN A 494 -34.14 -37.38 24.44
N ALA A 495 -34.22 -36.80 25.64
CA ALA A 495 -33.30 -37.09 26.74
C ALA A 495 -33.49 -38.49 27.37
N ALA A 496 -34.68 -39.08 27.21
CA ALA A 496 -35.04 -40.40 27.72
C ALA A 496 -36.05 -41.05 26.77
N PRO A 497 -35.58 -41.58 25.62
CA PRO A 497 -36.46 -42.25 24.68
C PRO A 497 -36.90 -43.59 25.26
N THR A 498 -38.04 -44.10 24.81
CA THR A 498 -38.62 -45.33 25.38
C THR A 498 -38.87 -46.36 24.29
N VAL A 499 -38.74 -47.64 24.67
CA VAL A 499 -38.89 -48.78 23.76
C VAL A 499 -40.29 -48.82 23.13
N TRP A 500 -40.36 -48.89 21.81
CA TRP A 500 -41.58 -49.02 21.03
C TRP A 500 -41.45 -50.19 20.05
N THR A 501 -41.71 -51.41 20.52
CA THR A 501 -41.65 -52.63 19.69
C THR A 501 -43.00 -53.02 19.13
N ASP A 502 -44.07 -52.78 19.89
CA ASP A 502 -45.41 -53.28 19.58
C ASP A 502 -46.22 -52.33 18.68
N THR A 503 -47.34 -52.84 18.17
CA THR A 503 -48.35 -52.08 17.44
C THR A 503 -49.50 -51.73 18.37
N CYS A 504 -50.21 -50.63 18.10
CA CYS A 504 -51.30 -50.13 18.93
C CYS A 504 -52.47 -51.15 18.98
N GLN A 505 -52.47 -51.99 20.02
CA GLN A 505 -53.55 -52.95 20.34
C GLN A 505 -54.48 -52.44 21.46
N GLY A 506 -54.06 -51.38 22.15
CA GLY A 506 -54.79 -50.57 23.14
C GLY A 506 -54.07 -49.23 23.31
N ASN A 507 -54.70 -48.22 23.92
CA ASN A 507 -54.20 -46.82 23.92
C ASN A 507 -52.73 -46.62 24.39
N SER A 508 -52.10 -47.59 25.05
CA SER A 508 -50.72 -47.52 25.57
C SER A 508 -49.63 -47.48 24.50
N ASP A 509 -49.86 -48.09 23.33
CA ASP A 509 -48.82 -48.29 22.29
C ASP A 509 -49.09 -47.46 21.01
N CYS A 510 -49.94 -46.45 21.15
CA CYS A 510 -50.39 -45.59 20.08
C CYS A 510 -49.66 -44.25 20.15
N GLY A 511 -49.24 -43.74 19.01
CA GLY A 511 -48.67 -42.40 18.94
C GLY A 511 -47.89 -42.13 17.67
N TRP A 512 -47.00 -41.15 17.78
CA TRP A 512 -46.09 -40.71 16.75
C TRP A 512 -44.78 -40.21 17.36
N GLY A 513 -43.66 -40.59 16.78
CA GLY A 513 -42.37 -40.15 17.25
C GLY A 513 -41.25 -40.48 16.26
N TYR A 514 -40.03 -40.26 16.69
CA TYR A 514 -38.82 -40.52 15.92
C TYR A 514 -37.77 -41.28 16.73
N ASN A 515 -36.85 -41.87 15.99
CA ASN A 515 -35.58 -42.41 16.43
C ASN A 515 -34.49 -41.80 15.53
N THR A 516 -33.27 -41.69 16.03
CA THR A 516 -32.09 -41.32 15.25
C THR A 516 -31.04 -42.42 15.35
N ASN A 517 -30.30 -42.65 14.27
CA ASN A 517 -29.16 -43.57 14.26
C ASN A 517 -27.82 -42.86 14.48
N ASP A 518 -27.86 -41.56 14.81
CA ASP A 518 -26.67 -40.76 15.05
C ASP A 518 -25.83 -41.33 16.19
N THR A 519 -24.58 -41.67 15.92
CA THR A 519 -23.71 -42.34 16.89
C THR A 519 -23.20 -41.42 17.99
N ASP A 520 -23.22 -40.10 17.77
CA ASP A 520 -22.82 -39.11 18.79
C ASP A 520 -23.97 -38.86 19.78
N LEU A 521 -25.17 -39.36 19.50
CA LEU A 521 -26.35 -39.33 20.37
C LEU A 521 -26.60 -40.70 21.02
N GLY A 522 -25.81 -41.01 22.04
CA GLY A 522 -25.83 -42.30 22.74
C GLY A 522 -27.12 -42.64 23.52
N GLN A 523 -28.12 -41.75 23.55
CA GLN A 523 -29.38 -41.97 24.24
C GLN A 523 -30.41 -42.76 23.43
N PHE A 524 -30.23 -42.95 22.11
CA PHE A 524 -31.13 -43.75 21.27
C PHE A 524 -30.54 -45.12 20.93
N VAL A 525 -31.28 -46.20 21.18
CA VAL A 525 -31.06 -47.49 20.51
C VAL A 525 -32.15 -47.79 19.48
N ALA A 526 -31.95 -48.79 18.61
CA ALA A 526 -32.80 -49.04 17.44
C ALA A 526 -34.32 -49.22 17.71
N THR A 527 -34.70 -49.59 18.93
CA THR A 527 -36.11 -49.80 19.33
C THR A 527 -36.71 -48.66 20.14
N GLU A 528 -35.93 -47.62 20.46
CA GLU A 528 -36.38 -46.52 21.32
C GLU A 528 -36.79 -45.30 20.50
N TYR A 529 -37.93 -44.71 20.87
CA TYR A 529 -38.48 -43.55 20.19
C TYR A 529 -38.75 -42.41 21.17
N ALA A 530 -38.74 -41.19 20.63
CA ALA A 530 -39.05 -39.96 21.32
C ALA A 530 -40.11 -39.15 20.57
N ALA A 531 -40.83 -38.29 21.28
CA ALA A 531 -41.59 -37.20 20.69
C ALA A 531 -40.66 -36.08 20.22
N PHE A 532 -41.03 -35.38 19.14
CA PHE A 532 -40.53 -34.04 18.91
C PHE A 532 -41.19 -33.07 19.89
N VAL A 533 -40.39 -32.16 20.46
CA VAL A 533 -40.91 -30.98 21.17
C VAL A 533 -41.59 -30.03 20.19
N THR A 534 -42.40 -29.10 20.71
CA THR A 534 -43.08 -28.06 19.92
C THR A 534 -42.46 -26.66 20.08
N SER A 535 -41.44 -26.53 20.94
CA SER A 535 -40.70 -25.29 21.15
C SER A 535 -39.43 -25.25 20.30
N THR A 536 -39.14 -24.08 19.72
CA THR A 536 -37.87 -23.79 19.03
C THR A 536 -36.71 -23.59 20.05
N PRO A 537 -35.46 -24.00 19.75
CA PRO A 537 -34.96 -24.60 18.49
C PRO A 537 -35.24 -26.10 18.33
N GLY A 538 -35.79 -26.76 19.36
CA GLY A 538 -36.02 -28.20 19.37
C GLY A 538 -34.97 -28.96 20.18
N ASP A 539 -34.99 -30.29 20.04
CA ASP A 539 -33.98 -31.17 20.63
C ASP A 539 -32.92 -31.54 19.58
N VAL A 540 -31.69 -31.82 20.00
CA VAL A 540 -30.62 -32.28 19.08
C VAL A 540 -30.93 -33.71 18.61
N VAL A 541 -31.02 -33.88 17.29
CA VAL A 541 -31.38 -35.15 16.64
C VAL A 541 -30.28 -35.69 15.72
N ALA A 542 -29.28 -34.87 15.38
CA ALA A 542 -28.03 -35.28 14.76
C ALA A 542 -26.89 -34.37 15.23
N ARG A 543 -25.65 -34.87 15.27
CA ARG A 543 -24.47 -34.10 15.71
C ARG A 543 -23.20 -34.63 15.05
N SER A 544 -22.23 -33.73 14.89
CA SER A 544 -20.81 -34.12 14.84
C SER A 544 -19.99 -33.21 15.75
N THR A 545 -18.97 -33.75 16.42
CA THR A 545 -18.05 -32.96 17.26
C THR A 545 -16.75 -32.58 16.55
N ILE A 546 -16.66 -32.83 15.25
CA ILE A 546 -15.48 -32.57 14.42
C ILE A 546 -15.90 -32.01 13.06
N ALA A 547 -14.98 -31.35 12.37
CA ALA A 547 -15.16 -31.02 10.96
C ALA A 547 -15.39 -32.30 10.15
N ILE A 548 -16.49 -32.36 9.39
CA ILE A 548 -16.94 -33.55 8.67
C ILE A 548 -17.65 -33.18 7.37
N SER A 549 -17.45 -33.98 6.33
CA SER A 549 -18.08 -33.78 5.03
C SER A 549 -18.97 -34.95 4.66
N GLY A 550 -20.23 -34.65 4.33
CA GLY A 550 -21.22 -35.63 3.90
C GLY A 550 -21.60 -36.61 5.01
N ASP A 551 -21.66 -36.12 6.26
CA ASP A 551 -22.13 -36.89 7.40
C ASP A 551 -23.61 -37.24 7.24
N VAL A 552 -23.97 -38.50 7.51
CA VAL A 552 -25.30 -39.04 7.18
C VAL A 552 -26.00 -39.56 8.42
N THR A 553 -27.09 -38.89 8.78
CA THR A 553 -27.96 -39.29 9.89
C THR A 553 -29.36 -39.65 9.37
N THR A 554 -29.85 -40.83 9.75
CA THR A 554 -31.19 -41.31 9.44
C THR A 554 -32.13 -41.05 10.62
N ILE A 555 -33.12 -40.18 10.39
CA ILE A 555 -34.24 -39.99 11.31
C ILE A 555 -35.36 -40.95 10.91
N THR A 556 -35.64 -41.93 11.75
CA THR A 556 -36.71 -42.90 11.55
C THR A 556 -37.95 -42.45 12.29
N TYR A 557 -39.01 -42.15 11.57
CA TYR A 557 -40.30 -41.87 12.16
C TYR A 557 -41.16 -43.12 12.28
N ARG A 558 -41.99 -43.18 13.31
CA ARG A 558 -42.96 -44.27 13.54
C ARG A 558 -44.29 -43.71 13.98
N SER A 559 -45.37 -44.17 13.35
CA SER A 559 -46.75 -43.91 13.78
C SER A 559 -47.50 -45.21 13.97
N SER A 560 -48.29 -45.30 15.05
CA SER A 560 -49.20 -46.40 15.30
C SER A 560 -50.51 -45.88 15.91
N VAL A 561 -51.65 -46.32 15.40
CA VAL A 561 -52.98 -45.87 15.86
C VAL A 561 -53.94 -47.04 16.05
N SER A 562 -54.99 -46.83 16.85
CA SER A 562 -55.98 -47.90 17.08
C SER A 562 -56.91 -48.02 15.87
N ALA A 563 -57.56 -49.18 15.73
CA ALA A 563 -58.59 -49.37 14.70
C ALA A 563 -59.79 -48.41 14.84
N THR A 564 -59.92 -47.70 15.96
CA THR A 564 -60.96 -46.69 16.20
C THR A 564 -60.54 -45.27 15.84
N GLN A 565 -59.27 -45.04 15.49
CA GLN A 565 -58.79 -43.74 15.02
C GLN A 565 -59.57 -43.32 13.77
N THR A 566 -60.06 -42.08 13.74
CA THR A 566 -60.79 -41.55 12.59
C THR A 566 -59.92 -41.61 11.33
N ALA A 567 -60.40 -42.30 10.29
CA ALA A 567 -59.70 -42.43 9.02
C ALA A 567 -59.65 -41.09 8.27
N GLY A 568 -58.51 -40.82 7.64
CA GLY A 568 -58.29 -39.62 6.83
C GLY A 568 -56.82 -39.20 6.83
N GLN A 569 -56.55 -38.01 6.30
CA GLN A 569 -55.19 -37.48 6.22
C GLN A 569 -54.83 -36.74 7.51
N TYR A 570 -53.65 -37.07 8.06
CA TYR A 570 -53.04 -36.36 9.16
C TYR A 570 -51.76 -35.69 8.68
N GLN A 571 -51.46 -34.50 9.20
CA GLN A 571 -50.27 -33.76 8.82
C GLN A 571 -49.63 -33.08 10.02
N THR A 572 -48.30 -33.01 9.99
CA THR A 572 -47.47 -32.14 10.81
C THR A 572 -46.26 -31.71 9.98
N THR A 573 -45.52 -30.72 10.46
CA THR A 573 -44.27 -30.27 9.87
C THR A 573 -43.17 -30.41 10.91
N ILE A 574 -42.06 -31.05 10.53
CA ILE A 574 -40.83 -31.08 11.31
C ILE A 574 -39.90 -30.02 10.75
N ILE A 575 -39.38 -29.15 11.61
CA ILE A 575 -38.40 -28.13 11.27
C ILE A 575 -37.06 -28.60 11.78
N TYR A 576 -36.09 -28.75 10.87
CA TYR A 576 -34.69 -29.02 11.19
C TYR A 576 -33.89 -27.71 11.11
N ILE A 577 -33.06 -27.46 12.12
CA ILE A 577 -32.13 -26.33 12.16
C ILE A 577 -30.74 -26.92 12.32
N VAL A 578 -29.86 -26.67 11.36
CA VAL A 578 -28.44 -27.01 11.46
C VAL A 578 -27.66 -25.80 11.96
N THR A 579 -26.81 -25.99 12.97
CA THR A 579 -25.96 -24.96 13.55
C THR A 579 -24.52 -25.47 13.54
N PRO A 580 -23.57 -24.78 12.89
CA PRO A 580 -22.16 -25.08 13.00
C PRO A 580 -21.62 -24.69 14.39
N GLU A 581 -20.73 -25.48 14.95
CA GLU A 581 -20.14 -25.26 16.28
C GLU A 581 -18.70 -24.71 16.14
N PHE A 582 -18.41 -23.56 16.76
CA PHE A 582 -17.14 -22.80 16.63
C PHE A 582 -16.47 -22.50 17.97
#